data_AF-A0A183P5X2-F1
#
_entry.id   AF-A0A183P5X2-F1
#
_cell.length_a   1.000
_cell.length_b   1.000
_cell.length_c   1.000
_cell.angle_alpha   90.00
_cell.angle_beta   90.00
_cell.angle_gamma   90.00
#
_symmetry.space_group_name_H-M   'P 1'
#
loop_
_entity.id
_entity.type
_entity.pdbx_description
1 polymer ?
#
loop_
_entity_poly.entity_id
_entity_poly.type
_entity_poly.pdbx_seq_one_letter_code
_entity_poly.pdbx_strand_id
1 'polypeptide(L)'
;MTGERRNKKTANNNNQTIGEKTREQAGYPEVNKQVKTSIRTDKCEYAEYLAMTAAKAGQEGHMRLLYDTTTKLAGVCHSPERPLKSKKGEVITSIEEQRSRGVEHLKEVLDRSDQLNTHNIQEPPTELSINVGHQQSKRSAWPSDSATRQNSIRGTENEHSMHQSNHN
;
A
#
# COMPACT_ATOMS: atom_id res chain seq x y z
N MET A 1 15.01 58.05 -43.14
CA MET A 1 14.41 57.68 -41.83
C MET A 1 14.54 56.18 -41.50
N THR A 2 15.62 55.50 -41.90
CA THR A 2 15.78 54.04 -41.71
C THR A 2 16.83 53.65 -40.66
N GLY A 3 17.73 54.57 -40.30
CA GLY A 3 18.75 54.36 -39.26
C GLY A 3 18.19 54.40 -37.84
N GLU A 4 17.35 55.38 -37.53
CA GLU A 4 16.72 55.54 -36.19
C GLU A 4 15.91 54.33 -35.75
N ARG A 5 15.14 53.73 -36.67
CA ARG A 5 14.33 52.54 -36.39
C ARG A 5 15.19 51.30 -36.09
N ARG A 6 16.39 51.22 -36.68
CA ARG A 6 17.37 50.14 -36.41
C ARG A 6 18.07 50.38 -35.08
N ASN A 7 18.52 51.60 -34.81
CA ASN A 7 19.22 51.93 -33.56
C ASN A 7 18.32 51.76 -32.33
N LYS A 8 17.03 52.12 -32.43
CA LYS A 8 16.05 51.90 -31.36
C LYS A 8 15.70 50.42 -31.17
N LYS A 9 15.73 49.63 -32.26
CA LYS A 9 15.58 48.17 -32.19
C LYS A 9 16.75 47.51 -31.50
N THR A 10 17.99 47.97 -31.74
CA THR A 10 19.26 47.50 -31.13
C THR A 10 19.44 47.95 -29.67
N ALA A 11 18.83 49.08 -29.29
CA ALA A 11 18.80 49.52 -27.90
C ALA A 11 17.86 48.65 -27.05
N ASN A 12 16.66 48.32 -27.55
CA ASN A 12 15.69 47.52 -26.80
C ASN A 12 16.14 46.08 -26.45
N ASN A 13 16.93 45.45 -27.31
CA ASN A 13 17.53 44.12 -27.08
C ASN A 13 18.87 44.17 -26.32
N ASN A 14 19.45 45.35 -26.09
CA ASN A 14 20.52 45.56 -25.10
C ASN A 14 19.93 45.74 -23.69
N ASN A 15 18.76 46.37 -23.59
CA ASN A 15 18.09 46.64 -22.31
C ASN A 15 17.61 45.39 -21.57
N GLN A 16 17.53 44.23 -22.25
CA GLN A 16 17.40 42.92 -21.60
C GLN A 16 18.59 42.06 -22.07
N THR A 17 19.63 42.05 -21.25
CA THR A 17 20.94 41.51 -21.61
C THR A 17 20.82 40.00 -21.86
N ILE A 18 21.46 39.44 -22.90
CA ILE A 18 21.51 37.98 -23.15
C ILE A 18 21.96 37.24 -21.89
N GLY A 19 22.89 37.82 -21.12
CA GLY A 19 23.33 37.33 -19.82
C GLY A 19 22.23 37.26 -18.75
N GLU A 20 21.22 38.15 -18.76
CA GLU A 20 20.08 38.06 -17.83
C GLU A 20 19.14 36.91 -18.20
N LYS A 21 18.82 36.73 -19.49
CA LYS A 21 18.05 35.56 -19.95
C LYS A 21 18.78 34.24 -19.68
N THR A 22 20.09 34.20 -19.91
CA THR A 22 20.92 33.03 -19.61
C THR A 22 20.99 32.76 -18.10
N ARG A 23 21.02 33.79 -17.25
CA ARG A 23 20.95 33.65 -15.79
C ARG A 23 19.59 33.15 -15.30
N GLU A 24 18.51 33.67 -15.87
CA GLU A 24 17.14 33.25 -15.56
C GLU A 24 16.91 31.78 -15.97
N GLN A 25 17.45 31.38 -17.12
CA GLN A 25 17.43 29.99 -17.59
C GLN A 25 18.35 29.07 -16.75
N ALA A 26 19.47 29.58 -16.22
CA ALA A 26 20.36 28.85 -15.32
C ALA A 26 19.82 28.73 -13.88
N GLY A 27 18.93 29.63 -13.44
CA GLY A 27 18.27 29.57 -12.12
C GLY A 27 17.09 28.60 -12.04
N TYR A 28 16.45 28.31 -13.18
CA TYR A 28 15.34 27.35 -13.29
C TYR A 28 15.64 25.95 -12.72
N PRO A 29 16.78 25.29 -13.03
CA PRO A 29 17.07 23.96 -12.47
C PRO A 29 17.23 23.97 -10.94
N GLU A 30 17.75 25.05 -10.35
CA GLU A 30 17.95 25.18 -8.91
C GLU A 30 16.61 25.36 -8.18
N VAL A 31 15.74 26.25 -8.66
CA VAL A 31 14.39 26.44 -8.11
C VAL A 31 13.55 25.16 -8.26
N ASN A 32 13.63 24.47 -9.41
CA ASN A 32 12.95 23.21 -9.64
C ASN A 32 13.45 22.09 -8.69
N LYS A 33 14.74 22.05 -8.38
CA LYS A 33 15.31 21.14 -7.38
C LYS A 33 14.74 21.44 -6.00
N GLN A 34 14.71 22.71 -5.59
CA GLN A 34 14.16 23.12 -4.30
C GLN A 34 12.67 22.75 -4.16
N VAL A 35 11.87 23.04 -5.19
CA VAL A 35 10.44 22.68 -5.21
C VAL A 35 10.24 21.18 -5.05
N LYS A 36 10.98 20.35 -5.82
CA LYS A 36 10.88 18.88 -5.70
C LYS A 36 11.26 18.38 -4.30
N THR A 37 12.30 18.94 -3.70
CA THR A 37 12.70 18.60 -2.32
C THR A 37 11.61 19.00 -1.34
N SER A 38 11.06 20.21 -1.44
CA SER A 38 9.99 20.67 -0.54
C SER A 38 8.72 19.82 -0.64
N ILE A 39 8.30 19.42 -1.85
CA ILE A 39 7.16 18.52 -2.06
C ILE A 39 7.42 17.15 -1.45
N ARG A 40 8.67 16.65 -1.53
CA ARG A 40 9.04 15.39 -0.90
C ARG A 40 9.01 15.51 0.63
N THR A 41 9.53 16.59 1.18
CA THR A 41 9.52 16.86 2.62
C THR A 41 8.10 16.97 3.16
N ASP A 42 7.24 17.79 2.54
CA ASP A 42 5.84 17.98 2.95
C ASP A 42 5.06 16.65 2.95
N LYS A 43 5.25 15.80 1.94
CA LYS A 43 4.66 14.46 1.91
C LYS A 43 5.14 13.56 3.04
N CYS A 44 6.43 13.61 3.38
CA CYS A 44 6.98 12.86 4.50
C CYS A 44 6.40 13.35 5.84
N GLU A 45 6.37 14.67 6.06
CA GLU A 45 5.80 15.27 7.27
C GLU A 45 4.31 14.90 7.44
N TYR A 46 3.55 14.94 6.36
CA TYR A 46 2.15 14.51 6.37
C TYR A 46 1.98 13.02 6.73
N ALA A 47 2.82 12.15 6.18
CA ALA A 47 2.80 10.72 6.50
C ALA A 47 3.19 10.44 7.96
N GLU A 48 4.20 11.15 8.48
CA GLU A 48 4.61 11.05 9.89
C GLU A 48 3.49 11.51 10.83
N TYR A 49 2.83 12.62 10.52
CA TYR A 49 1.67 13.10 11.28
C TYR A 49 0.54 12.06 11.34
N LEU A 50 0.22 11.42 10.21
CA LEU A 50 -0.78 10.37 10.17
C LEU A 50 -0.35 9.14 10.99
N ALA A 51 0.91 8.74 10.90
CA ALA A 51 1.45 7.60 11.66
C ALA A 51 1.41 7.86 13.17
N MET A 52 1.79 9.06 13.60
CA MET A 52 1.71 9.48 15.00
C MET A 52 0.26 9.49 15.50
N THR A 53 -0.67 9.96 14.66
CA THR A 53 -2.11 9.95 14.98
C THR A 53 -2.65 8.52 15.10
N ALA A 54 -2.25 7.62 14.21
CA ALA A 54 -2.64 6.21 14.26
C ALA A 54 -2.10 5.51 15.52
N ALA A 55 -0.84 5.78 15.89
CA ALA A 55 -0.22 5.25 17.11
C ALA A 55 -0.96 5.70 18.37
N LYS A 56 -1.28 6.99 18.48
CA LYS A 56 -2.07 7.54 19.59
C LYS A 56 -3.47 6.93 19.65
N ALA A 57 -4.15 6.81 18.51
CA ALA A 57 -5.45 6.17 18.44
C ALA A 57 -5.41 4.70 18.90
N GLY A 58 -4.33 3.97 18.59
CA GLY A 58 -4.12 2.60 19.08
C GLY A 58 -3.90 2.53 20.58
N GLN A 59 -3.15 3.48 21.15
CA GLN A 59 -2.93 3.58 22.60
C GLN A 59 -4.22 3.91 23.36
N GLU A 60 -5.05 4.80 22.81
CA GLU A 60 -6.32 5.23 23.43
C GLU A 60 -7.49 4.28 23.12
N GLY A 61 -7.29 3.24 22.31
CA GLY A 61 -8.34 2.29 21.91
C GLY A 61 -9.36 2.85 20.92
N HIS A 62 -9.05 3.95 20.22
CA HIS A 62 -9.87 4.55 19.18
C HIS A 62 -9.76 3.78 17.85
N MET A 63 -10.32 2.56 17.83
CA MET A 63 -10.20 1.61 16.71
C MET A 63 -10.68 2.17 15.36
N ARG A 64 -11.77 2.95 15.34
CA ARG A 64 -12.28 3.57 14.11
C ARG A 64 -11.29 4.57 13.52
N LEU A 65 -10.73 5.44 14.37
CA LEU A 65 -9.75 6.44 13.95
C LEU A 65 -8.44 5.79 13.47
N LEU A 66 -8.01 4.71 14.14
CA LEU A 66 -6.85 3.93 13.73
C LEU A 66 -7.04 3.32 12.34
N TYR A 67 -8.21 2.75 12.05
CA TYR A 67 -8.51 2.18 10.74
C TYR A 67 -8.55 3.26 9.65
N ASP A 68 -9.24 4.38 9.91
CA ASP A 68 -9.38 5.47 8.95
C ASP A 68 -8.02 6.11 8.60
N THR A 69 -7.16 6.32 9.59
CA THR A 69 -5.81 6.90 9.39
C THR A 69 -4.87 5.92 8.68
N THR A 70 -4.93 4.63 9.02
CA THR A 70 -4.13 3.58 8.36
C THR A 70 -4.55 3.39 6.90
N THR A 71 -5.85 3.50 6.61
CA THR A 71 -6.38 3.46 5.24
C THR A 71 -5.88 4.65 4.41
N LYS A 72 -5.85 5.85 5.01
CA LYS A 72 -5.27 7.05 4.38
C LYS A 72 -3.77 6.90 4.12
N LEU A 73 -3.02 6.31 5.06
CA LEU A 73 -1.59 6.02 4.91
C LEU A 73 -1.30 5.01 3.80
N ALA A 74 -2.09 3.95 3.71
CA ALA A 74 -1.91 2.93 2.68
C ALA A 74 -2.21 3.46 1.26
N GLY A 75 -2.95 4.57 1.13
CA GLY A 75 -3.42 5.06 -0.16
C GLY A 75 -4.38 4.09 -0.85
N VAL A 76 -4.89 3.10 -0.13
CA VAL A 76 -5.74 2.03 -0.67
C VAL A 76 -7.20 2.43 -0.51
N CYS A 77 -7.83 2.82 -1.62
CA CYS A 77 -9.28 2.92 -1.73
C CYS A 77 -9.83 1.55 -2.14
N HIS A 78 -10.05 0.66 -1.17
CA HIS A 78 -10.64 -0.65 -1.45
C HIS A 78 -12.09 -0.43 -1.90
N SER A 79 -12.31 -0.43 -3.22
CA SER A 79 -13.65 -0.69 -3.74
C SER A 79 -14.00 -2.12 -3.31
N PRO A 80 -15.22 -2.40 -2.83
CA PRO A 80 -15.60 -3.77 -2.53
C PRO A 80 -15.45 -4.59 -3.82
N GLU A 81 -14.55 -5.57 -3.79
CA GLU A 81 -14.21 -6.42 -4.95
C GLU A 81 -15.42 -7.23 -5.45
N ARG A 82 -16.47 -7.34 -4.63
CA ARG A 82 -17.69 -8.08 -4.93
C ARG A 82 -18.91 -7.18 -4.77
N PRO A 83 -19.63 -6.88 -5.86
CA PRO A 83 -20.92 -6.21 -5.79
C PRO A 83 -21.89 -7.01 -4.92
N LEU A 84 -22.57 -6.33 -3.98
CA LEU A 84 -23.54 -6.98 -3.10
C LEU A 84 -24.77 -7.40 -3.92
N LYS A 85 -25.24 -8.63 -3.76
CA LYS A 85 -26.42 -9.15 -4.46
C LYS A 85 -27.70 -9.02 -3.62
N SER A 86 -28.82 -8.73 -4.28
CA SER A 86 -30.17 -8.71 -3.72
C SER A 86 -30.69 -10.12 -3.41
N LYS A 87 -31.89 -10.26 -2.81
CA LYS A 87 -32.42 -11.59 -2.40
C LYS A 87 -32.74 -12.42 -3.64
N LYS A 88 -32.97 -11.73 -4.75
CA LYS A 88 -33.26 -12.28 -6.07
C LYS A 88 -32.00 -12.54 -6.90
N GLY A 89 -30.81 -12.27 -6.36
CA GLY A 89 -29.52 -12.51 -7.02
C GLY A 89 -29.03 -11.39 -7.94
N GLU A 90 -29.73 -10.26 -7.99
CA GLU A 90 -29.37 -9.09 -8.81
C GLU A 90 -28.28 -8.26 -8.13
N VAL A 91 -27.40 -7.63 -8.91
CA VAL A 91 -26.34 -6.76 -8.37
C VAL A 91 -26.94 -5.44 -7.91
N ILE A 92 -26.71 -5.08 -6.65
CA ILE A 92 -27.11 -3.80 -6.08
C ILE A 92 -26.05 -2.76 -6.41
N THR A 93 -26.46 -1.66 -7.04
CA THR A 93 -25.58 -0.55 -7.43
C THR A 93 -25.76 0.69 -6.55
N SER A 94 -26.89 0.81 -5.84
CA SER A 94 -27.19 1.92 -4.94
C SER A 94 -26.62 1.69 -3.53
N ILE A 95 -25.93 2.69 -2.98
CA ILE A 95 -25.34 2.64 -1.63
C ILE A 95 -26.40 2.43 -0.55
N GLU A 96 -27.58 3.04 -0.73
CA GLU A 96 -28.68 2.94 0.24
C GLU A 96 -29.31 1.55 0.26
N GLU A 97 -29.50 0.94 -0.91
CA GLU A 97 -29.95 -0.44 -1.04
C GLU A 97 -28.90 -1.43 -0.52
N GLN A 98 -27.62 -1.17 -0.73
CA GLN A 98 -26.53 -2.00 -0.20
C GLN A 98 -26.51 -2.00 1.32
N ARG A 99 -26.73 -0.83 1.96
CA ARG A 99 -26.88 -0.71 3.42
C ARG A 99 -28.12 -1.44 3.92
N SER A 100 -29.26 -1.25 3.27
CA SER A 100 -30.53 -1.90 3.62
C SER A 100 -30.41 -3.43 3.55
N ARG A 101 -29.80 -3.94 2.47
CA ARG A 101 -29.48 -5.35 2.32
C ARG A 101 -28.53 -5.86 3.40
N GLY A 102 -27.50 -5.10 3.75
CA GLY A 102 -26.58 -5.46 4.84
C GLY A 102 -27.30 -5.67 6.17
N VAL A 103 -28.22 -4.78 6.51
CA VAL A 103 -29.04 -4.87 7.74
C VAL A 103 -29.97 -6.07 7.71
N GLU A 104 -30.64 -6.33 6.59
CA GLU A 104 -31.51 -7.51 6.44
C GLU A 104 -30.73 -8.83 6.57
N HIS A 105 -29.58 -8.94 5.92
CA HIS A 105 -28.77 -10.15 5.96
C HIS A 105 -28.24 -10.43 7.37
N LEU A 106 -27.82 -9.38 8.09
CA LEU A 106 -27.41 -9.50 9.49
C LEU A 106 -28.56 -10.00 10.38
N LYS A 107 -29.77 -9.43 10.23
CA LYS A 107 -30.95 -9.89 10.97
C LYS A 107 -31.27 -11.35 10.68
N GLU A 108 -31.31 -11.76 9.41
CA GLU A 108 -31.57 -13.16 9.04
C GLU A 108 -30.53 -14.13 9.61
N VAL A 109 -29.25 -13.75 9.62
CA VAL A 109 -28.17 -14.56 10.20
C VAL A 109 -28.32 -14.70 11.72
N LEU A 110 -28.70 -13.62 12.40
CA LEU A 110 -28.95 -13.64 13.84
C LEU A 110 -30.22 -14.43 14.18
N ASP A 111 -31.32 -14.23 13.46
CA ASP A 111 -32.60 -14.94 13.66
C ASP A 111 -32.50 -16.44 13.31
N ARG A 112 -31.62 -16.83 12.37
CA ARG A 112 -31.32 -18.24 12.06
C ARG A 112 -30.60 -18.94 13.21
N SER A 113 -29.81 -18.19 13.99
CA SER A 113 -29.14 -18.73 15.18
C SER A 113 -30.17 -19.12 16.25
N ASP A 114 -31.25 -18.37 16.40
CA ASP A 114 -32.36 -18.72 17.29
C ASP A 114 -33.10 -20.00 16.88
N GLN A 115 -33.15 -20.31 15.57
CA GLN A 115 -33.73 -21.54 15.04
C GLN A 115 -32.81 -22.76 15.19
N LEU A 116 -31.49 -22.60 15.11
CA LEU A 116 -30.54 -23.69 15.34
C LEU A 116 -30.59 -24.23 16.77
N ASN A 117 -31.06 -23.42 17.73
CA ASN A 117 -31.32 -23.84 19.11
C ASN A 117 -32.50 -24.82 19.23
N THR A 118 -33.32 -24.94 18.19
CA THR A 118 -34.50 -25.83 18.14
C THR A 118 -34.29 -27.06 17.26
N HIS A 119 -33.16 -27.16 16.54
CA HIS A 119 -32.75 -28.43 15.95
C HIS A 119 -32.28 -29.36 17.06
N ASN A 120 -33.25 -30.09 17.60
CA ASN A 120 -33.07 -31.20 18.51
C ASN A 120 -32.01 -32.14 17.94
N ILE A 121 -30.85 -32.20 18.61
CA ILE A 121 -29.87 -33.26 18.44
C ILE A 121 -30.63 -34.54 18.80
N GLN A 122 -31.05 -35.31 17.79
CA GLN A 122 -31.43 -36.69 18.06
C GLN A 122 -30.15 -37.37 18.55
N GLU A 123 -30.12 -37.65 19.85
CA GLU A 123 -28.98 -38.27 20.51
C GLU A 123 -28.55 -39.49 19.69
N PRO A 124 -27.25 -39.61 19.36
CA PRO A 124 -26.75 -40.77 18.65
C PRO A 124 -27.12 -42.02 19.46
N PRO A 125 -27.62 -43.11 18.82
CA PRO A 125 -27.94 -44.33 19.52
C PRO A 125 -26.74 -44.77 20.36
N THR A 126 -26.97 -44.94 21.65
CA THR A 126 -25.98 -45.43 22.60
C THR A 126 -25.33 -46.72 22.10
N GLU A 127 -24.01 -46.68 22.05
CA GLU A 127 -23.04 -47.78 21.96
C GLU A 127 -23.06 -48.69 20.73
N LEU A 128 -22.24 -48.32 19.72
CA LEU A 128 -21.47 -49.31 18.99
C LEU A 128 -20.09 -49.42 19.65
N SER A 129 -19.83 -50.55 20.30
CA SER A 129 -18.53 -50.86 20.90
C SER A 129 -17.45 -51.00 19.82
N ILE A 130 -16.69 -49.93 19.63
CA ILE A 130 -15.52 -49.93 18.75
C ILE A 130 -14.41 -50.67 19.50
N ASN A 131 -14.11 -51.90 19.06
CA ASN A 131 -12.98 -52.69 19.53
C ASN A 131 -11.68 -51.91 19.29
N VAL A 132 -11.12 -51.31 20.35
CA VAL A 132 -9.83 -50.63 20.33
C VAL A 132 -8.72 -51.67 20.29
N GLY A 133 -8.35 -52.09 19.08
CA GLY A 133 -7.02 -52.63 18.83
C GLY A 133 -6.00 -51.50 19.06
N HIS A 134 -5.11 -51.67 20.03
CA HIS A 134 -3.98 -50.78 20.31
C HIS A 134 -3.14 -50.55 19.03
N GLN A 135 -3.42 -49.48 18.29
CA GLN A 135 -2.54 -48.97 17.24
C GLN A 135 -1.74 -47.83 17.85
N GLN A 136 -0.48 -48.13 18.20
CA GLN A 136 0.47 -47.12 18.67
C GLN A 136 0.68 -46.08 17.56
N SER A 137 0.16 -44.87 17.78
CA SER A 137 0.44 -43.70 16.95
C SER A 137 1.92 -43.35 17.04
N LYS A 138 2.66 -43.58 15.96
CA LYS A 138 4.01 -43.01 15.80
C LYS A 138 3.84 -41.52 15.54
N ARG A 139 4.16 -40.71 16.55
CA ARG A 139 4.22 -39.25 16.48
C ARG A 139 5.33 -38.86 15.50
N SER A 140 5.01 -38.64 14.23
CA SER A 140 5.90 -37.93 13.30
C SER A 140 6.01 -36.48 13.76
N ALA A 141 7.20 -36.10 14.20
CA ALA A 141 7.55 -34.71 14.45
C ALA A 141 7.49 -33.94 13.14
N TRP A 142 6.76 -32.83 13.11
CA TRP A 142 6.83 -31.87 12.02
C TRP A 142 8.28 -31.35 11.93
N PRO A 143 8.88 -31.25 10.72
CA PRO A 143 10.15 -30.58 10.59
C PRO A 143 9.95 -29.09 10.91
N SER A 144 10.66 -28.57 11.90
CA SER A 144 10.79 -27.12 12.08
C SER A 144 11.48 -26.54 10.85
N ASP A 145 10.78 -25.70 10.10
CA ASP A 145 11.36 -24.90 9.03
C ASP A 145 12.26 -23.80 9.61
N SER A 146 13.45 -24.19 10.09
CA SER A 146 14.56 -23.27 10.32
C SER A 146 15.65 -23.51 9.28
N ALA A 147 15.27 -23.35 8.00
CA ALA A 147 16.22 -23.26 6.91
C ALA A 147 16.65 -21.79 6.76
N THR A 148 17.78 -21.44 7.37
CA THR A 148 18.53 -20.22 7.05
C THR A 148 18.86 -20.24 5.56
N ARG A 149 18.18 -19.39 4.77
CA ARG A 149 18.57 -19.09 3.39
C ARG A 149 19.91 -18.35 3.40
N GLN A 150 21.00 -19.08 3.21
CA GLN A 150 22.23 -18.47 2.69
C GLN A 150 22.01 -18.22 1.19
N ASN A 151 21.88 -16.95 0.79
CA ASN A 151 21.93 -16.60 -0.63
C ASN A 151 23.39 -16.39 -1.02
N SER A 152 23.92 -17.36 -1.76
CA SER A 152 25.23 -17.30 -2.42
C SER A 152 25.16 -16.30 -3.58
N ILE A 153 25.83 -15.16 -3.42
CA ILE A 153 26.03 -14.20 -4.51
C ILE A 153 27.08 -14.80 -5.45
N ARG A 154 26.63 -15.26 -6.63
CA ARG A 154 27.50 -15.53 -7.77
C ARG A 154 27.46 -14.30 -8.67
N GLY A 155 28.60 -13.60 -8.79
CA GLY A 155 28.74 -12.41 -9.61
C GLY A 155 30.21 -12.12 -9.90
N THR A 156 30.72 -12.82 -10.91
CA THR A 156 31.77 -12.44 -11.87
C THR A 156 33.10 -11.91 -11.35
N GLU A 157 34.11 -12.77 -11.47
CA GLU A 157 35.53 -12.38 -11.60
C GLU A 157 35.73 -11.63 -12.92
N ASN A 158 36.15 -10.38 -12.81
CA ASN A 158 36.71 -9.61 -13.91
C ASN A 158 37.79 -8.68 -13.36
N GLU A 159 38.87 -9.28 -12.86
CA GLU A 159 40.13 -8.57 -12.70
C GLU A 159 40.89 -8.59 -14.03
N HIS A 160 40.90 -7.42 -14.65
CA HIS A 160 41.78 -7.10 -15.76
C HIS A 160 43.24 -7.25 -15.33
N SER A 161 43.93 -8.13 -16.04
CA SER A 161 45.37 -8.26 -16.11
C SER A 161 46.07 -6.90 -16.27
N MET A 162 46.76 -6.43 -15.23
CA MET A 162 47.85 -5.46 -15.37
C MET A 162 49.17 -6.22 -15.50
N HIS A 163 49.57 -6.41 -16.75
CA HIS A 163 50.92 -6.80 -17.13
C HIS A 163 51.92 -5.75 -16.65
N GLN A 164 53.05 -6.25 -16.17
CA GLN A 164 54.25 -5.49 -15.86
C GLN A 164 54.77 -4.71 -17.07
N SER A 165 55.33 -3.53 -16.82
CA SER A 165 56.52 -3.06 -17.54
C SER A 165 57.21 -1.97 -16.71
N ASN A 166 58.27 -2.37 -16.01
CA ASN A 166 59.48 -1.55 -15.89
C ASN A 166 59.96 -1.23 -17.31
N HIS A 167 60.39 -0.01 -17.62
CA HIS A 167 61.47 0.27 -18.57
C HIS A 167 62.06 1.65 -18.25
N ASN A 168 63.34 1.60 -17.86
CA ASN A 168 64.46 2.53 -18.10
C ASN A 168 64.29 4.03 -17.84
#